data_AF-A0A519PNG6-F1
#
_entry.id   AF-A0A519PNG6-F1
#
_cell.length_a   1.000
_cell.length_b   1.000
_cell.length_c   1.000
_cell.angle_alpha   90.00
_cell.angle_beta   90.00
_cell.angle_gamma   90.00
#
_symmetry.space_group_name_H-M   'P 1'
#
loop_
_entity.id
_entity.type
_entity.pdbx_description
1 polymer ?
#
loop_
_entity_poly.entity_id
_entity_poly.type
_entity_poly.pdbx_seq_one_letter_code
_entity_poly.pdbx_strand_id
1 'polypeptide(L)'
;MGRAMSGDTHLAFVGERLLTRGALADVARAVRGSESAATVFDARTGGVVDLNLSGSEEDVAARYRVQTEPARGRPKLGVTAREVTLLPRHWDW
;
A
#
# COMPACT_ATOMS: atom_id res chain seq x y z
N MET A 1 23.08 1.76 -19.73
CA MET A 1 21.94 0.86 -19.53
C MET A 1 21.93 0.45 -18.06
N GLY A 2 21.17 1.14 -17.22
CA GLY A 2 21.27 1.04 -15.76
C GLY A 2 20.76 -0.29 -15.21
N ARG A 3 21.60 -1.01 -14.46
CA ARG A 3 21.20 -2.21 -13.71
C ARG A 3 20.09 -1.84 -12.74
N ALA A 4 18.90 -2.43 -12.89
CA ALA A 4 17.93 -2.47 -11.81
C ALA A 4 18.60 -3.18 -10.62
N MET A 5 18.93 -2.44 -9.58
CA MET A 5 19.40 -3.04 -8.33
C MET A 5 18.22 -3.84 -7.78
N SER A 6 18.40 -5.14 -7.53
CA SER A 6 17.35 -6.09 -7.13
C SER A 6 16.62 -5.78 -5.80
N GLY A 7 16.75 -4.57 -5.26
CA GLY A 7 16.01 -4.07 -4.09
C GLY A 7 14.99 -2.96 -4.39
N ASP A 8 15.08 -2.26 -5.53
CA ASP A 8 14.21 -1.10 -5.85
C ASP A 8 12.97 -1.52 -6.65
N THR A 9 12.12 -2.38 -6.06
CA THR A 9 10.94 -2.91 -6.75
C THR A 9 9.65 -2.20 -6.37
N HIS A 10 9.64 -1.30 -5.40
CA HIS A 10 8.41 -0.64 -4.95
C HIS A 10 8.51 0.88 -4.99
N LEU A 11 7.38 1.52 -5.31
CA LEU A 11 7.22 2.97 -5.43
C LEU A 11 6.07 3.42 -4.53
N ALA A 12 6.29 4.39 -3.65
CA ALA A 12 5.23 5.02 -2.88
C ALA A 12 4.97 6.44 -3.39
N PHE A 13 3.70 6.78 -3.58
CA PHE A 13 3.25 8.12 -3.99
C PHE A 13 2.29 8.71 -2.98
N VAL A 14 2.36 10.03 -2.80
CA VAL A 14 1.34 10.82 -2.13
C VAL A 14 0.71 11.72 -3.19
N GLY A 15 -0.53 11.42 -3.56
CA GLY A 15 -1.14 11.98 -4.77
C GLY A 15 -0.28 11.65 -6.00
N GLU A 16 0.21 12.68 -6.68
CA GLU A 16 1.04 12.56 -7.89
C GLU A 16 2.55 12.61 -7.61
N ARG A 17 2.95 12.87 -6.37
CA ARG A 17 4.36 13.02 -5.98
C ARG A 17 4.92 11.70 -5.47
N LEU A 18 6.08 11.28 -6.01
CA LEU A 18 6.83 10.15 -5.47
C LEU A 18 7.36 10.50 -4.06
N LEU A 19 6.96 9.72 -3.06
CA LEU A 19 7.42 9.83 -1.68
C LEU A 19 8.78 9.13 -1.53
N THR A 20 8.85 7.86 -1.93
CA THR A 20 10.06 7.06 -1.86
C THR A 20 10.00 5.87 -2.83
N ARG A 21 11.15 5.27 -3.11
CA ARG A 21 11.29 4.01 -3.85
C ARG A 21 12.33 3.13 -3.19
N GLY A 22 12.15 1.82 -3.27
CA GLY A 22 13.08 0.88 -2.67
C GLY A 22 12.47 -0.46 -2.32
N ALA A 23 13.06 -1.12 -1.32
CA ALA A 23 12.55 -2.36 -0.77
C ALA A 23 11.24 -2.10 -0.03
N LEU A 24 10.37 -3.12 0.03
CA LEU A 24 9.02 -2.97 0.59
C LEU A 24 9.05 -2.51 2.06
N ALA A 25 10.05 -2.95 2.83
CA ALA A 25 10.22 -2.54 4.22
C ALA A 25 10.52 -1.04 4.39
N ASP A 26 11.43 -0.49 3.59
CA ASP A 26 11.78 0.93 3.61
C ASP A 26 10.62 1.79 3.12
N VAL A 27 9.93 1.32 2.08
CA VAL A 27 8.73 1.98 1.55
C VAL A 27 7.62 1.99 2.60
N ALA A 28 7.34 0.86 3.26
CA ALA A 28 6.31 0.77 4.29
C ALA A 28 6.61 1.65 5.51
N ARG A 29 7.89 1.74 5.91
CA ARG A 29 8.35 2.66 6.95
C ARG A 29 8.06 4.11 6.58
N ALA A 30 8.48 4.53 5.40
CA ALA A 30 8.29 5.91 4.93
C ALA A 30 6.80 6.27 4.80
N VAL A 31 5.98 5.34 4.29
CA VAL A 31 4.54 5.53 4.17
C VAL A 31 3.87 5.66 5.55
N ARG A 32 4.30 4.88 6.55
CA ARG A 32 3.76 5.01 7.91
C ARG A 32 4.10 6.36 8.56
N GLY A 33 5.29 6.89 8.30
CA GLY A 33 5.70 8.20 8.80
C GLY A 33 5.04 9.37 8.06
N SER A 34 4.36 9.13 6.93
CA SER A 34 3.66 10.16 6.17
C SER A 34 2.32 10.51 6.83
N GLU A 35 2.05 11.80 7.00
CA GLU A 35 0.75 12.30 7.46
C GLU A 35 -0.34 12.23 6.38
N SER A 36 0.06 12.03 5.13
CA SER A 36 -0.83 11.94 3.97
C SER A 36 -1.01 10.50 3.51
N ALA A 37 -2.21 10.18 2.99
CA ALA A 37 -2.51 8.89 2.40
C ALA A 37 -1.60 8.61 1.19
N ALA A 38 -0.79 7.56 1.29
CA ALA A 38 0.11 7.15 0.23
C ALA A 38 -0.39 5.88 -0.47
N THR A 39 -0.10 5.75 -1.76
CA THR A 39 -0.36 4.56 -2.57
C THR A 39 0.95 3.93 -2.97
N VAL A 40 1.07 2.62 -2.79
CA VAL A 40 2.28 1.85 -3.10
C VAL A 40 2.07 0.99 -4.34
N PHE A 41 3.05 0.95 -5.22
CA PHE A 41 3.05 0.17 -6.46
C PHE A 41 4.28 -0.74 -6.52
N ASP A 42 4.11 -1.93 -7.07
CA ASP A 42 5.21 -2.79 -7.54
C ASP A 42 5.68 -2.26 -8.91
N ALA A 43 6.92 -1.78 -8.99
CA ALA A 43 7.53 -1.16 -10.15
C ALA A 43 7.74 -2.14 -11.33
N ARG A 44 7.70 -3.46 -11.08
CA ARG A 44 7.91 -4.48 -12.10
C ARG A 44 6.61 -4.85 -12.80
N THR A 45 5.51 -4.86 -12.07
CA THR A 45 4.19 -5.29 -12.54
C THR A 45 3.20 -4.13 -12.73
N GLY A 46 3.47 -2.99 -12.10
CA GLY A 46 2.53 -1.85 -12.01
C GLY A 46 1.38 -2.09 -11.04
N GLY A 47 1.35 -3.20 -10.30
CA GLY A 47 0.27 -3.54 -9.38
C GLY A 47 0.29 -2.69 -8.11
N VAL A 48 -0.87 -2.32 -7.59
CA VAL A 48 -1.01 -1.66 -6.27
C VAL A 48 -0.75 -2.68 -5.17
N VAL A 49 0.08 -2.30 -4.20
CA VAL A 49 0.42 -3.11 -3.02
C VAL A 49 -0.27 -2.52 -1.80
N ASP A 50 -1.12 -3.33 -1.16
CA ASP A 50 -1.75 -2.96 0.10
C ASP A 50 -0.77 -3.22 1.25
N LEU A 51 -0.53 -2.18 2.05
CA LEU A 51 0.34 -2.27 3.22
C LEU A 51 -0.50 -2.23 4.49
N ASN A 52 -0.38 -3.28 5.28
CA ASN A 52 -0.71 -3.22 6.70
C ASN A 52 0.34 -2.38 7.45
N LEU A 53 -0.06 -1.16 7.81
CA LEU A 53 0.74 -0.17 8.55
C LEU A 53 0.46 -0.16 10.06
N SER A 54 -0.30 -1.12 10.58
CA SER A 54 -0.64 -1.21 12.01
C SER A 54 0.58 -1.62 12.85
N GLY A 55 0.72 -1.02 14.04
CA GLY A 55 1.80 -1.28 15.01
C GLY A 55 2.73 -0.08 15.20
N SER A 56 3.96 -0.29 15.68
CA SER A 56 5.03 0.71 15.64
C SER A 56 5.76 0.70 14.29
N GLU A 57 6.58 1.71 14.01
CA GLU A 57 7.38 1.77 12.78
C GLU A 57 8.28 0.53 12.62
N GLU A 58 8.87 0.07 13.72
CA GLU A 58 9.71 -1.13 13.77
C GLU A 58 8.92 -2.41 13.47
N ASP A 59 7.67 -2.52 13.95
CA ASP A 59 6.79 -3.68 13.67
C ASP A 59 6.44 -3.75 12.18
N VAL A 60 6.16 -2.60 11.57
CA VAL A 60 5.87 -2.49 10.13
C VAL A 60 7.10 -2.89 9.33
N ALA A 61 8.28 -2.35 9.65
CA ALA A 61 9.52 -2.67 8.96
C ALA A 61 9.86 -4.17 9.08
N ALA A 62 9.74 -4.74 10.29
CA ALA A 62 10.00 -6.16 10.53
C ALA A 62 9.06 -7.07 9.71
N ARG A 63 7.77 -6.70 9.61
CA ARG A 63 6.75 -7.44 8.84
C ARG A 63 7.11 -7.58 7.36
N TYR A 64 7.70 -6.56 6.76
CA TYR A 64 8.04 -6.55 5.32
C TYR A 64 9.51 -6.89 5.04
N ARG A 65 10.37 -6.93 6.06
CA ARG A 65 11.76 -7.38 5.91
C ARG A 65 11.85 -8.88 5.63
N VAL A 66 10.93 -9.67 6.17
CA VAL A 66 10.88 -11.14 6.01
C VAL A 66 10.11 -11.54 4.74
N GLN A 67 9.15 -10.73 4.29
CA GLN A 67 8.28 -11.01 3.14
C GLN A 67 8.89 -10.60 1.79
N THR A 68 10.18 -10.81 1.58
CA THR A 68 10.81 -10.65 0.26
C THR A 68 10.45 -11.77 -0.73
N GLU A 69 9.41 -12.56 -0.43
CA GLU A 69 8.77 -13.47 -1.36
C GLU A 69 7.44 -12.85 -1.79
N PRO A 70 7.05 -12.92 -3.08
CA PRO A 70 5.89 -12.21 -3.59
C PRO A 70 4.64 -12.67 -2.84
N ALA A 71 4.12 -11.81 -1.98
CA ALA A 71 2.88 -12.04 -1.26
C ALA A 71 1.79 -12.28 -2.32
N ARG A 72 1.33 -13.53 -2.40
CA ARG A 72 0.22 -13.95 -3.28
C ARG A 72 -0.96 -13.02 -3.04
N GLY A 73 -1.30 -12.30 -4.10
CA GLY A 73 -2.58 -11.71 -4.47
C GLY A 73 -3.58 -11.46 -3.34
N ARG A 74 -3.88 -10.17 -3.16
CA ARG A 74 -5.18 -9.60 -2.79
C ARG A 74 -6.00 -10.52 -1.85
N PRO A 75 -5.90 -10.37 -0.51
CA PRO A 75 -6.93 -10.93 0.34
C PRO A 75 -8.28 -10.48 -0.20
N LYS A 76 -9.17 -11.44 -0.52
CA LYS A 76 -10.52 -11.15 -0.96
C LYS A 76 -11.16 -10.27 0.11
N LEU A 77 -11.24 -8.96 -0.14
CA LEU A 77 -12.14 -8.10 0.61
C LEU A 77 -13.53 -8.66 0.31
N GLY A 78 -14.08 -9.41 1.25
CA GLY A 78 -15.45 -9.92 1.20
C GLY A 78 -16.43 -8.76 1.32
N VAL A 79 -16.42 -7.85 0.34
CA VAL A 79 -17.49 -6.87 0.16
C VAL A 79 -18.58 -7.60 -0.59
N THR A 80 -19.45 -8.27 0.16
CA THR A 80 -20.78 -8.60 -0.35
C THR A 80 -21.53 -7.28 -0.44
N ALA A 81 -21.86 -6.83 -1.65
CA ALA A 81 -22.75 -5.69 -1.83
C ALA A 81 -24.09 -6.03 -1.15
N ARG A 82 -24.34 -5.44 0.02
CA ARG A 82 -25.68 -5.43 0.61
C ARG A 82 -26.42 -4.31 -0.08
N GLU A 83 -27.46 -4.66 -0.82
CA GLU A 83 -28.36 -3.72 -1.47
C GLU A 83 -28.86 -2.73 -0.42
N VAL A 84 -28.39 -1.48 -0.50
CA VAL A 84 -28.91 -0.38 0.31
C VAL A 84 -30.02 0.25 -0.52
N THR A 85 -31.27 -0.15 -0.26
CA THR A 85 -32.41 0.59 -0.77
C THR A 85 -32.43 1.93 -0.04
N LEU A 86 -32.00 2.98 -0.72
CA LEU A 86 -32.10 4.36 -0.23
C LEU A 86 -33.60 4.70 -0.13
N LEU A 87 -34.18 4.56 1.06
CA LEU A 87 -35.47 5.17 1.36
C LEU A 87 -35.28 6.69 1.28
N PRO A 88 -36.17 7.44 0.59
CA PRO A 88 -35.92 8.84 0.23
C PRO A 88 -36.19 9.81 1.39
N ARG A 89 -35.78 9.49 2.62
CA ARG A 89 -36.12 10.29 3.79
C ARG A 89 -34.88 10.61 4.60
N HIS A 90 -34.43 11.84 4.36
CA HIS A 90 -33.39 12.60 5.07
C HIS A 90 -31.95 12.36 4.63
N TRP A 91 -31.57 13.11 3.58
CA TRP A 91 -30.23 13.69 3.48
C TRP A 91 -30.42 15.20 3.58
N ASP A 92 -30.53 15.70 4.81
CA ASP A 92 -30.39 17.13 5.07
C ASP A 92 -28.95 17.32 5.58
N TRP A 93 -28.04 17.44 4.61
CA TRP A 93 -26.70 17.99 4.78
C TRP A 93 -26.22 18.55 3.44
#